data_AF-A0A940EJF8-F1
#
_entry.id   AF-A0A940EJF8-F1
#
_cell.length_a   1.000
_cell.length_b   1.000
_cell.length_c   1.000
_cell.angle_alpha   90.00
_cell.angle_beta   90.00
_cell.angle_gamma   90.00
#
_symmetry.space_group_name_H-M   'P 1'
#
loop_
_entity.id
_entity.type
_entity.pdbx_description
1 polymer ?
#
loop_
_entity_poly.entity_id
_entity_poly.type
_entity_poly.pdbx_seq_one_letter_code
_entity_poly.pdbx_strand_id
1 'polypeptide(L)'
;MISAKRGRIALLALATTLISACGGGGGSSGAPVALGANGSASPSASQPSQQQAPSLSANQQAFENLILAPSAGSYQLIWNLNYSGGQTSGTNFAESGSAVMAASPLTNGPQTTQQTAAQNLASTLALVSPGETRVLKNGAILVSPFISASTVSYVGGDVQINRLAGDNRTVIFSGIRSNYETVALTGAMTATSPDFAHFHNSFFSNPAVLKPTATWAAGASYIKFTETALGDRYYAHDCAATTTDANISACATNATLADVLTPGITSPSDAVTYLMSDGTVRMIDGVKVWVANAPRPRSATLSMTVQYRVYFELNGNVYTGALVKDGTPLGGSYYVSNPGGATVTDRLTFLPFHVRMNKAARDSLAAAMAI
;
A
#
# COMPACT_ATOMS: atom_id res chain seq x y z
N MET A 1 28.71 -29.23 17.41
CA MET A 1 30.12 -29.18 16.98
C MET A 1 30.19 -29.55 15.52
N ILE A 2 30.49 -28.58 14.66
CA ILE A 2 31.40 -28.67 13.50
C ILE A 2 31.57 -27.21 13.05
N SER A 3 32.84 -26.85 12.95
CA SER A 3 33.39 -25.51 12.72
C SER A 3 33.67 -25.35 11.23
N ALA A 4 33.38 -24.18 10.66
CA ALA A 4 34.06 -23.71 9.47
C ALA A 4 34.20 -22.18 9.50
N LYS A 5 35.43 -21.75 9.22
CA LYS A 5 36.00 -20.43 9.45
C LYS A 5 35.60 -19.40 8.37
N ARG A 6 35.75 -18.15 8.81
CA ARG A 6 35.67 -16.85 8.12
C ARG A 6 36.46 -16.78 6.81
N GLY A 7 35.89 -16.09 5.83
CA GLY A 7 36.61 -15.37 4.78
C GLY A 7 36.18 -13.90 4.79
N ARG A 8 37.13 -13.00 5.09
CA ARG A 8 36.98 -11.54 4.97
C ARG A 8 37.23 -11.16 3.52
N ILE A 9 36.33 -10.41 2.88
CA ILE A 9 36.62 -9.71 1.62
C ILE A 9 36.31 -8.23 1.81
N ALA A 10 37.26 -7.44 1.31
CA ALA A 10 37.51 -6.05 1.59
C ALA A 10 36.53 -5.08 0.92
N LEU A 11 36.36 -3.92 1.56
CA LEU A 11 35.81 -2.70 0.97
C LEU A 11 36.65 -2.28 -0.23
N LEU A 12 35.98 -1.93 -1.33
CA LEU A 12 36.51 -1.00 -2.32
C LEU A 12 35.54 0.19 -2.43
N ALA A 13 36.00 1.34 -1.94
CA ALA A 13 35.32 2.61 -2.11
C ALA A 13 35.65 3.15 -3.51
N LEU A 14 34.63 3.42 -4.33
CA LEU A 14 34.78 4.27 -5.51
C LEU A 14 34.23 5.65 -5.17
N ALA A 15 35.15 6.61 -5.07
CA ALA A 15 34.86 8.04 -5.03
C ALA A 15 34.77 8.55 -6.48
N THR A 16 33.60 9.05 -6.87
CA THR A 16 33.44 9.82 -8.11
C THR A 16 33.06 11.24 -7.76
N THR A 17 34.02 12.13 -7.97
CA THR A 17 33.92 13.58 -7.99
C THR A 17 33.12 14.03 -9.21
N LEU A 18 31.98 14.70 -8.99
CA LEU A 18 31.32 15.50 -10.03
C LEU A 18 31.51 16.98 -9.72
N ILE A 19 32.05 17.65 -10.73
CA ILE A 19 32.50 19.03 -10.75
C ILE A 19 31.28 19.96 -10.77
N SER A 20 31.24 20.88 -9.81
CA SER A 20 30.33 22.02 -9.78
C SER A 20 30.74 23.06 -10.82
N ALA A 21 29.89 23.35 -11.80
CA ALA A 21 30.02 24.54 -12.63
C ALA A 21 29.15 25.68 -12.05
N CYS A 22 29.82 26.62 -11.37
CA CYS A 22 29.29 27.94 -11.04
C CYS A 22 29.36 28.82 -12.29
N GLY A 23 28.23 29.23 -12.84
CA GLY A 23 28.14 30.26 -13.87
C GLY A 23 27.54 31.52 -13.27
N GLY A 24 28.38 32.51 -12.96
CA GLY A 24 27.96 33.84 -12.52
C GLY A 24 27.64 34.77 -13.68
N GLY A 25 26.82 35.79 -13.40
CA GLY A 25 26.56 36.92 -14.30
C GLY A 25 25.65 37.93 -13.59
N GLY A 26 26.23 39.02 -13.12
CA GLY A 26 25.54 40.11 -12.42
C GLY A 26 25.38 41.38 -13.26
N GLY A 27 24.59 42.32 -12.72
CA GLY A 27 24.44 43.72 -13.14
C GLY A 27 23.45 43.93 -14.28
N SER A 28 22.54 44.91 -14.28
CA SER A 28 22.52 46.20 -13.59
C SER A 28 21.10 46.81 -13.61
N SER A 29 20.82 47.57 -12.55
CA SER A 29 19.66 48.43 -12.33
C SER A 29 19.63 49.63 -13.28
N GLY A 30 18.43 50.00 -13.74
CA GLY A 30 18.17 51.28 -14.41
C GLY A 30 16.71 51.40 -14.86
N ALA A 31 15.92 52.18 -14.11
CA ALA A 31 14.59 52.65 -14.51
C ALA A 31 14.69 54.13 -14.97
N PRO A 32 13.60 54.81 -15.34
CA PRO A 32 12.85 54.69 -16.60
C PRO A 32 12.85 56.03 -17.39
N VAL A 33 12.60 56.00 -18.71
CA VAL A 33 12.17 57.20 -19.47
C VAL A 33 11.11 56.81 -20.50
N ALA A 34 10.07 57.63 -20.59
CA ALA A 34 8.83 57.38 -21.30
C ALA A 34 8.75 58.06 -22.69
N LEU A 35 7.89 57.46 -23.55
CA LEU A 35 7.06 58.02 -24.63
C LEU A 35 7.67 58.47 -25.97
N GLY A 36 7.16 57.87 -27.08
CA GLY A 36 7.10 58.49 -28.42
C GLY A 36 7.16 57.50 -29.58
N ALA A 37 6.14 57.49 -30.45
CA ALA A 37 5.84 56.48 -31.48
C ALA A 37 6.56 56.65 -32.84
N ASN A 38 6.87 55.54 -33.54
CA ASN A 38 6.28 55.14 -34.85
C ASN A 38 7.07 54.04 -35.58
N GLY A 39 6.33 52.98 -35.94
CA GLY A 39 6.49 52.02 -37.05
C GLY A 39 7.86 51.67 -37.66
N SER A 40 8.24 50.38 -37.58
CA SER A 40 8.41 49.49 -38.75
C SER A 40 8.90 48.11 -38.28
N ALA A 41 8.36 47.07 -38.93
CA ALA A 41 8.47 45.67 -38.54
C ALA A 41 9.91 45.14 -38.57
N SER A 42 10.31 44.49 -37.48
CA SER A 42 11.34 43.44 -37.47
C SER A 42 10.75 42.24 -36.74
N PRO A 43 10.93 41.01 -37.25
CA PRO A 43 10.45 39.81 -36.58
C PRO A 43 11.27 39.65 -35.29
N SER A 44 10.65 39.98 -34.15
CA SER A 44 11.20 39.67 -32.84
C SER A 44 11.47 38.17 -32.78
N ALA A 45 12.75 37.81 -32.66
CA ALA A 45 13.19 36.47 -32.36
C ALA A 45 12.36 35.96 -31.18
N SER A 46 11.63 34.86 -31.40
CA SER A 46 10.95 34.13 -30.35
C SER A 46 11.96 33.87 -29.23
N GLN A 47 11.75 34.50 -28.07
CA GLN A 47 12.49 34.16 -26.87
C GLN A 47 12.40 32.64 -26.70
N PRO A 48 13.52 31.94 -26.43
CA PRO A 48 13.44 30.53 -26.10
C PRO A 48 12.51 30.42 -24.90
N SER A 49 11.41 29.69 -25.06
CA SER A 49 10.55 29.32 -23.93
C SER A 49 11.47 28.68 -22.91
N GLN A 50 11.71 29.37 -21.79
CA GLN A 50 12.41 28.76 -20.66
C GLN A 50 11.58 27.54 -20.29
N GLN A 51 12.11 26.37 -20.64
CA GLN A 51 11.50 25.09 -20.31
C GLN A 51 11.49 25.03 -18.79
N GLN A 52 10.35 25.34 -18.18
CA GLN A 52 10.17 25.26 -16.75
C GLN A 52 10.60 23.86 -16.33
N ALA A 53 11.57 23.80 -15.40
CA ALA A 53 11.95 22.54 -14.81
C ALA A 53 10.68 21.88 -14.25
N PRO A 54 10.50 20.56 -14.48
CA PRO A 54 9.32 19.87 -13.99
C PRO A 54 9.22 20.07 -12.47
N SER A 55 8.05 20.52 -12.00
CA SER A 55 7.74 20.70 -10.59
C SER A 55 6.81 19.59 -10.10
N LEU A 56 6.96 19.24 -8.83
CA LEU A 56 6.09 18.24 -8.19
C LEU A 56 4.67 18.79 -8.06
N SER A 57 3.69 17.92 -8.29
CA SER A 57 2.31 18.18 -7.88
C SER A 57 2.19 18.22 -6.34
N ALA A 58 1.04 18.67 -5.83
CA ALA A 58 0.76 18.60 -4.39
C ALA A 58 0.81 17.16 -3.84
N ASN A 59 0.28 16.18 -4.57
CA ASN A 59 0.29 14.78 -4.16
C ASN A 59 1.72 14.21 -4.14
N GLN A 60 2.50 14.51 -5.18
CA GLN A 60 3.88 14.07 -5.29
C GLN A 60 4.75 14.70 -4.19
N GLN A 61 4.58 15.99 -3.92
CA GLN A 61 5.30 16.68 -2.84
C GLN A 61 4.95 16.11 -1.46
N ALA A 62 3.66 15.88 -1.18
CA ALA A 62 3.24 15.29 0.11
C ALA A 62 3.80 13.88 0.30
N PHE A 63 3.83 13.07 -0.77
CA PHE A 63 4.44 11.75 -0.75
C PHE A 63 5.95 11.82 -0.53
N GLU A 64 6.68 12.66 -1.29
CA GLU A 64 8.14 12.80 -1.17
C GLU A 64 8.56 13.33 0.20
N ASN A 65 7.85 14.30 0.76
CA ASN A 65 8.13 14.82 2.10
C ASN A 65 8.14 13.73 3.18
N LEU A 66 7.39 12.64 2.96
CA LEU A 66 7.36 11.51 3.88
C LEU A 66 8.46 10.49 3.58
N ILE A 67 8.64 10.09 2.32
CA ILE A 67 9.39 8.89 1.95
C ILE A 67 10.79 9.17 1.37
N LEU A 68 11.03 10.33 0.79
CA LEU A 68 12.28 10.65 0.09
C LEU A 68 13.40 10.93 1.09
N ALA A 69 14.57 10.32 0.88
CA ALA A 69 15.77 10.63 1.67
C ALA A 69 16.09 12.15 1.60
N PRO A 70 16.50 12.79 2.71
CA PRO A 70 16.96 12.20 3.97
C PRO A 70 15.85 11.94 5.01
N SER A 71 14.56 11.96 4.63
CA SER A 71 13.50 11.53 5.54
C SER A 71 13.78 10.12 6.09
N ALA A 72 13.44 9.90 7.36
CA ALA A 72 13.59 8.60 8.01
C ALA A 72 12.55 7.55 7.54
N GLY A 73 11.73 7.91 6.55
CA GLY A 73 10.87 7.00 5.79
C GLY A 73 9.40 7.07 6.12
N SER A 74 8.63 6.36 5.30
CA SER A 74 7.19 6.15 5.43
C SER A 74 6.92 4.87 6.23
N TYR A 75 6.27 5.00 7.38
CA TYR A 75 5.94 3.89 8.28
C TYR A 75 4.51 3.41 8.05
N GLN A 76 4.36 2.08 8.00
CA GLN A 76 3.08 1.39 7.97
C GLN A 76 2.89 0.63 9.27
N LEU A 77 1.69 0.70 9.85
CA LEU A 77 1.29 -0.15 10.97
C LEU A 77 0.49 -1.36 10.49
N ILE A 78 0.72 -2.47 11.17
CA ILE A 78 -0.03 -3.71 11.04
C ILE A 78 -0.32 -4.19 12.45
N TRP A 79 -1.59 -4.51 12.72
CA TRP A 79 -2.02 -4.84 14.07
C TRP A 79 -3.19 -5.80 14.08
N ASN A 80 -3.27 -6.56 15.16
CA ASN A 80 -4.45 -7.28 15.61
C ASN A 80 -4.55 -7.06 17.12
N LEU A 81 -5.20 -5.96 17.49
CA LEU A 81 -5.42 -5.59 18.89
C LEU A 81 -6.91 -5.70 19.20
N ASN A 82 -7.22 -6.23 20.38
CA ASN A 82 -8.60 -6.32 20.83
C ASN A 82 -9.21 -4.92 20.95
N TYR A 83 -10.44 -4.78 20.47
CA TYR A 83 -11.19 -3.52 20.54
C TYR A 83 -11.48 -3.06 21.98
N SER A 84 -11.54 -4.00 22.92
CA SER A 84 -11.69 -3.76 24.35
C SER A 84 -10.98 -4.84 25.16
N GLY A 85 -10.72 -4.56 26.44
CA GLY A 85 -10.10 -5.50 27.37
C GLY A 85 -8.59 -5.69 27.15
N GLY A 86 -8.02 -6.69 27.82
CA GLY A 86 -6.59 -7.00 27.76
C GLY A 86 -6.16 -7.58 26.41
N GLN A 87 -4.85 -7.64 26.20
CA GLN A 87 -4.24 -8.26 25.03
C GLN A 87 -3.65 -9.62 25.43
N THR A 88 -3.72 -10.59 24.52
CA THR A 88 -3.20 -11.95 24.72
C THR A 88 -1.88 -12.10 23.96
N SER A 89 -0.81 -12.42 24.70
CA SER A 89 0.51 -12.68 24.09
C SER A 89 0.44 -13.87 23.13
N GLY A 90 1.15 -13.79 22.01
CA GLY A 90 1.11 -14.80 20.94
C GLY A 90 -0.07 -14.68 19.97
N THR A 91 -1.14 -13.97 20.35
CA THR A 91 -2.33 -13.75 19.50
C THR A 91 -2.42 -12.32 19.00
N ASN A 92 -2.28 -11.37 19.92
CA ASN A 92 -2.35 -9.94 19.60
C ASN A 92 -0.96 -9.42 19.21
N PHE A 93 -0.93 -8.56 18.20
CA PHE A 93 0.28 -7.96 17.68
C PHE A 93 0.04 -6.51 17.29
N ALA A 94 1.11 -5.72 17.35
CA ALA A 94 1.17 -4.39 16.78
C ALA A 94 2.61 -4.13 16.36
N GLU A 95 2.81 -4.01 15.05
CA GLU A 95 4.12 -3.95 14.43
C GLU A 95 4.15 -2.88 13.34
N SER A 96 5.36 -2.43 13.02
CA SER A 96 5.59 -1.42 12.00
C SER A 96 6.77 -1.79 11.12
N GLY A 97 6.67 -1.56 9.82
CA GLY A 97 7.83 -1.46 8.95
C GLY A 97 7.94 -0.06 8.36
N SER A 98 9.10 0.27 7.78
CA SER A 98 9.28 1.51 7.01
C SER A 98 9.74 1.25 5.58
N ALA A 99 9.66 2.28 4.74
CA ALA A 99 10.32 2.32 3.45
C ALA A 99 10.90 3.73 3.24
N VAL A 100 12.04 3.81 2.56
CA VAL A 100 12.68 5.06 2.13
C VAL A 100 12.87 4.99 0.61
N MET A 101 12.67 6.12 -0.05
CA MET A 101 12.92 6.30 -1.47
C MET A 101 14.21 7.09 -1.65
N ALA A 102 15.13 6.60 -2.48
CA ALA A 102 16.48 7.17 -2.57
C ALA A 102 16.53 8.48 -3.39
N ALA A 103 15.70 8.59 -4.42
CA ALA A 103 15.65 9.76 -5.30
C ALA A 103 14.21 10.05 -5.71
N SER A 104 13.95 11.24 -6.26
CA SER A 104 12.63 11.61 -6.77
C SER A 104 12.35 10.92 -8.12
N PRO A 105 11.18 10.28 -8.31
CA PRO A 105 10.77 9.76 -9.60
C PRO A 105 10.63 10.83 -10.69
N LEU A 106 10.40 12.09 -10.32
CA LEU A 106 10.24 13.19 -11.28
C LEU A 106 11.54 13.46 -12.06
N THR A 107 12.69 13.31 -11.39
CA THR A 107 14.01 13.65 -11.95
C THR A 107 14.87 12.41 -12.25
N ASN A 108 14.60 11.27 -11.61
CA ASN A 108 15.41 10.05 -11.73
C ASN A 108 14.64 8.85 -12.31
N GLY A 109 13.42 9.06 -12.81
CA GLY A 109 12.57 7.98 -13.30
C GLY A 109 12.09 7.04 -12.19
N PRO A 110 11.39 5.94 -12.52
CA PRO A 110 10.82 5.04 -11.52
C PRO A 110 11.84 4.54 -10.48
N GLN A 111 11.44 4.55 -9.21
CA GLN A 111 12.31 4.22 -8.08
C GLN A 111 11.86 2.95 -7.39
N THR A 112 12.78 2.04 -7.12
CA THR A 112 12.48 0.85 -6.31
C THR A 112 12.62 1.20 -4.83
N THR A 113 11.59 0.84 -4.07
CA THR A 113 11.55 0.94 -2.60
C THR A 113 11.36 -0.45 -2.03
N GLN A 114 11.94 -0.70 -0.86
CA GLN A 114 11.75 -1.96 -0.14
C GLN A 114 11.25 -1.67 1.27
N GLN A 115 10.20 -2.37 1.67
CA GLN A 115 9.72 -2.34 3.04
C GLN A 115 10.78 -3.00 3.94
N THR A 116 11.06 -2.45 5.11
CA THR A 116 11.92 -3.12 6.10
C THR A 116 11.20 -4.32 6.71
N ALA A 117 11.95 -5.19 7.39
CA ALA A 117 11.36 -6.14 8.33
C ALA A 117 10.49 -5.39 9.36
N ALA A 118 9.39 -6.01 9.75
CA ALA A 118 8.50 -5.48 10.77
C ALA A 118 9.20 -5.47 12.14
N GLN A 119 8.89 -4.46 12.94
CA GLN A 119 9.35 -4.30 14.30
C GLN A 119 8.14 -4.11 15.21
N ASN A 120 8.10 -4.84 16.32
CA ASN A 120 7.07 -4.66 17.32
C ASN A 120 7.03 -3.22 17.84
N LEU A 121 5.83 -2.73 18.14
CA LEU A 121 5.64 -1.49 18.88
C LEU A 121 5.85 -1.66 20.39
N ALA A 122 5.62 -2.88 20.93
CA ALA A 122 5.84 -3.23 22.33
C ALA A 122 6.48 -4.63 22.44
N SER A 123 7.35 -4.84 23.42
CA SER A 123 8.09 -6.11 23.59
C SER A 123 7.24 -7.29 24.04
N THR A 124 6.05 -7.03 24.58
CA THR A 124 5.08 -8.02 25.07
C THR A 124 4.19 -8.60 23.97
N LEU A 125 4.18 -7.96 22.80
CA LEU A 125 3.38 -8.36 21.66
C LEU A 125 4.14 -9.33 20.76
N ALA A 126 3.38 -10.21 20.09
CA ALA A 126 3.96 -11.11 19.10
C ALA A 126 4.44 -10.31 17.87
N LEU A 127 5.57 -10.73 17.30
CA LEU A 127 5.90 -10.39 15.92
C LEU A 127 5.28 -11.47 15.05
N VAL A 128 4.42 -11.07 14.12
CA VAL A 128 3.82 -12.01 13.18
C VAL A 128 4.50 -11.84 11.83
N SER A 129 4.55 -12.92 11.05
CA SER A 129 4.83 -12.80 9.62
C SER A 129 3.48 -12.93 8.92
N PRO A 130 2.88 -11.83 8.46
CA PRO A 130 1.68 -11.92 7.66
C PRO A 130 1.91 -12.82 6.45
N GLY A 131 0.86 -13.54 6.05
CA GLY A 131 0.93 -14.44 4.90
C GLY A 131 1.21 -13.67 3.61
N GLU A 132 1.77 -14.40 2.65
CA GLU A 132 2.13 -13.84 1.36
C GLU A 132 0.91 -13.53 0.49
N THR A 133 1.01 -12.46 -0.30
CA THR A 133 -0.05 -12.13 -1.28
C THR A 133 0.19 -12.93 -2.55
N ARG A 134 -0.83 -13.64 -3.02
CA ARG A 134 -0.74 -14.48 -4.22
C ARG A 134 -1.69 -13.96 -5.29
N VAL A 135 -1.22 -13.90 -6.53
CA VAL A 135 -2.03 -13.49 -7.67
C VAL A 135 -1.86 -14.44 -8.84
N LEU A 136 -2.94 -14.67 -9.58
CA LEU A 136 -2.89 -15.30 -10.90
C LEU A 136 -2.50 -14.23 -11.92
N LYS A 137 -1.35 -14.41 -12.58
CA LYS A 137 -0.83 -13.49 -13.60
C LYS A 137 0.13 -14.21 -14.54
N ASN A 138 0.12 -13.85 -15.81
CA ASN A 138 0.96 -14.46 -16.84
C ASN A 138 0.81 -16.00 -16.87
N GLY A 139 -0.41 -16.51 -16.63
CA GLY A 139 -0.72 -17.94 -16.61
C GLY A 139 -0.18 -18.71 -15.40
N ALA A 140 0.37 -18.05 -14.38
CA ALA A 140 0.93 -18.67 -13.20
C ALA A 140 0.47 -17.99 -11.91
N ILE A 141 0.60 -18.68 -10.78
CA ILE A 141 0.44 -18.06 -9.45
C ILE A 141 1.78 -17.44 -9.06
N LEU A 142 1.78 -16.12 -8.87
CA LEU A 142 2.93 -15.35 -8.42
C LEU A 142 2.75 -14.92 -6.96
N VAL A 143 3.86 -14.87 -6.22
CA VAL A 143 3.88 -14.54 -4.79
C VAL A 143 4.55 -13.17 -4.58
N SER A 144 3.87 -12.27 -3.89
CA SER A 144 4.48 -11.08 -3.29
C SER A 144 4.94 -11.43 -1.88
N PRO A 145 6.23 -11.27 -1.57
CA PRO A 145 6.66 -11.29 -0.19
C PRO A 145 5.97 -10.19 0.61
N PHE A 146 5.74 -10.43 1.90
CA PHE A 146 5.21 -9.45 2.81
C PHE A 146 6.17 -8.25 2.91
N ILE A 147 7.47 -8.57 2.98
CA ILE A 147 8.58 -7.65 2.75
C ILE A 147 8.73 -7.41 1.24
N SER A 148 7.77 -6.61 0.76
CA SER A 148 7.63 -5.98 -0.55
C SER A 148 8.79 -5.16 -1.07
N ALA A 149 9.37 -5.52 -2.21
CA ALA A 149 9.81 -4.49 -3.15
C ALA A 149 8.60 -3.90 -3.90
N SER A 150 8.62 -2.59 -4.10
CA SER A 150 7.67 -1.87 -4.94
C SER A 150 8.42 -0.86 -5.81
N THR A 151 7.98 -0.69 -7.05
CA THR A 151 8.43 0.42 -7.89
C THR A 151 7.45 1.59 -7.78
N VAL A 152 7.97 2.78 -7.54
CA VAL A 152 7.24 4.04 -7.44
C VAL A 152 7.49 4.86 -8.69
N SER A 153 6.44 5.36 -9.33
CA SER A 153 6.52 6.29 -10.46
C SER A 153 5.42 7.35 -10.37
N TYR A 154 5.54 8.40 -11.18
CA TYR A 154 4.51 9.44 -11.29
C TYR A 154 3.70 9.29 -12.56
N VAL A 155 2.38 9.45 -12.44
CA VAL A 155 1.43 9.44 -13.57
C VAL A 155 0.55 10.67 -13.43
N GLY A 156 0.73 11.63 -14.34
CA GLY A 156 0.13 12.95 -14.18
C GLY A 156 0.57 13.58 -12.86
N GLY A 157 -0.40 13.99 -12.04
CA GLY A 157 -0.16 14.55 -10.71
C GLY A 157 -0.10 13.52 -9.58
N ASP A 158 -0.23 12.22 -9.85
CA ASP A 158 -0.43 11.18 -8.83
C ASP A 158 0.75 10.21 -8.72
N VAL A 159 0.70 9.34 -7.70
CA VAL A 159 1.75 8.36 -7.40
C VAL A 159 1.30 6.95 -7.77
N GLN A 160 1.96 6.33 -8.74
CA GLN A 160 1.76 4.93 -9.06
C GLN A 160 2.69 4.06 -8.22
N ILE A 161 2.13 3.02 -7.61
CA ILE A 161 2.86 1.99 -6.86
C ILE A 161 2.66 0.65 -7.55
N ASN A 162 3.75 0.06 -8.02
CA ASN A 162 3.80 -1.27 -8.60
C ASN A 162 4.38 -2.24 -7.58
N ARG A 163 3.55 -3.13 -7.03
CA ARG A 163 4.03 -4.19 -6.13
C ARG A 163 4.71 -5.29 -6.96
N LEU A 164 5.87 -5.75 -6.50
CA LEU A 164 6.65 -6.76 -7.22
C LEU A 164 6.45 -8.16 -6.63
N ALA A 165 6.66 -9.18 -7.45
CA ALA A 165 6.82 -10.56 -7.03
C ALA A 165 8.15 -10.77 -6.30
N GLY A 166 8.37 -11.95 -5.75
CA GLY A 166 9.63 -12.33 -5.09
C GLY A 166 10.89 -12.25 -5.97
N ASP A 167 10.74 -12.15 -7.29
CA ASP A 167 11.84 -11.91 -8.23
C ASP A 167 12.28 -10.42 -8.29
N ASN A 168 11.60 -9.53 -7.58
CA ASN A 168 11.80 -8.08 -7.55
C ASN A 168 11.77 -7.41 -8.94
N ARG A 169 11.05 -8.02 -9.91
CA ARG A 169 10.96 -7.51 -11.28
C ARG A 169 9.53 -7.58 -11.81
N THR A 170 8.85 -8.70 -11.60
CA THR A 170 7.51 -8.91 -12.14
C THR A 170 6.51 -8.13 -11.33
N VAL A 171 5.83 -7.17 -11.96
CA VAL A 171 4.74 -6.42 -11.33
C VAL A 171 3.54 -7.35 -11.17
N ILE A 172 3.12 -7.58 -9.94
CA ILE A 172 1.96 -8.45 -9.66
C ILE A 172 0.65 -7.66 -9.66
N PHE A 173 0.64 -6.48 -9.06
CA PHE A 173 -0.48 -5.53 -9.10
C PHE A 173 0.02 -4.10 -8.92
N SER A 174 -0.79 -3.16 -9.42
CA SER A 174 -0.47 -1.75 -9.42
C SER A 174 -1.62 -0.95 -8.83
N GLY A 175 -1.32 0.13 -8.11
CA GLY A 175 -2.31 1.08 -7.60
C GLY A 175 -1.90 2.52 -7.88
N ILE A 176 -2.88 3.38 -8.11
CA ILE A 176 -2.69 4.84 -8.18
C ILE A 176 -3.11 5.43 -6.85
N ARG A 177 -2.22 6.19 -6.23
CA ARG A 177 -2.47 6.95 -5.01
C ARG A 177 -2.64 8.42 -5.33
N SER A 178 -3.67 9.02 -4.77
CA SER A 178 -4.07 10.40 -5.00
C SER A 178 -4.69 11.01 -3.74
N ASN A 179 -5.07 12.28 -3.81
CA ASN A 179 -5.71 13.03 -2.72
C ASN A 179 -4.90 12.97 -1.41
N TYR A 180 -3.61 13.28 -1.50
CA TYR A 180 -2.73 13.26 -0.34
C TYR A 180 -3.01 14.46 0.57
N GLU A 181 -3.21 14.18 1.85
CA GLU A 181 -3.32 15.16 2.92
C GLU A 181 -2.23 14.88 3.95
N THR A 182 -1.42 15.87 4.32
CA THR A 182 -0.49 15.77 5.46
C THR A 182 -1.14 16.39 6.68
N VAL A 183 -1.23 15.63 7.77
CA VAL A 183 -1.89 16.05 9.00
C VAL A 183 -0.90 15.95 10.16
N ALA A 184 -0.72 17.08 10.87
CA ALA A 184 0.11 17.12 12.06
C ALA A 184 -0.58 16.41 13.22
N LEU A 185 0.21 15.68 14.01
CA LEU A 185 -0.21 15.06 15.26
C LEU A 185 0.47 15.82 16.39
N THR A 186 -0.33 16.47 17.23
CA THR A 186 0.17 17.34 18.31
C THR A 186 -0.61 17.11 19.60
N GLY A 187 0.01 17.44 20.73
CA GLY A 187 -0.65 17.37 22.04
C GLY A 187 -0.90 15.94 22.53
N ALA A 188 -1.96 15.77 23.32
CA ALA A 188 -2.34 14.48 23.90
C ALA A 188 -2.86 13.51 22.84
N MET A 189 -2.47 12.25 22.92
CA MET A 189 -2.93 11.21 21.98
C MET A 189 -4.44 10.96 22.07
N THR A 190 -5.07 11.22 23.22
CA THR A 190 -6.52 11.14 23.40
C THR A 190 -7.28 12.19 22.58
N ALA A 191 -6.62 13.25 22.14
CA ALA A 191 -7.19 14.31 21.29
C ALA A 191 -6.79 14.16 19.80
N THR A 192 -6.31 12.98 19.41
CA THR A 192 -5.92 12.69 18.01
C THR A 192 -7.11 12.88 17.06
N SER A 193 -6.83 13.34 15.83
CA SER A 193 -7.86 13.55 14.82
C SER A 193 -8.72 12.30 14.60
N PRO A 194 -10.04 12.44 14.40
CA PRO A 194 -10.94 11.31 14.18
C PRO A 194 -10.48 10.39 13.05
N ASP A 195 -9.98 10.93 11.93
CA ASP A 195 -9.50 10.12 10.81
C ASP A 195 -8.39 9.14 11.22
N PHE A 196 -7.39 9.61 11.98
CA PHE A 196 -6.29 8.77 12.42
C PHE A 196 -6.73 7.79 13.51
N ALA A 197 -7.56 8.25 14.45
CA ALA A 197 -8.08 7.43 15.54
C ALA A 197 -8.98 6.31 15.02
N HIS A 198 -9.88 6.61 14.07
CA HIS A 198 -10.74 5.64 13.42
C HIS A 198 -9.94 4.67 12.54
N PHE A 199 -8.94 5.15 11.78
CA PHE A 199 -8.11 4.25 10.97
C PHE A 199 -7.39 3.21 11.83
N HIS A 200 -6.92 3.61 13.01
CA HIS A 200 -6.26 2.76 14.00
C HIS A 200 -7.19 2.42 15.17
N ASN A 201 -8.47 2.18 14.90
CA ASN A 201 -9.57 2.03 15.88
C ASN A 201 -9.17 1.33 17.19
N SER A 202 -8.53 0.15 17.12
CA SER A 202 -8.16 -0.61 18.33
C SER A 202 -7.15 0.10 19.25
N PHE A 203 -6.31 1.01 18.73
CA PHE A 203 -5.38 1.78 19.55
C PHE A 203 -6.09 2.84 20.39
N PHE A 204 -7.12 3.48 19.82
CA PHE A 204 -7.75 4.66 20.40
C PHE A 204 -9.08 4.35 21.11
N SER A 205 -9.72 3.24 20.77
CA SER A 205 -10.95 2.79 21.43
C SER A 205 -10.69 1.90 22.65
N ASN A 206 -9.53 1.25 22.74
CA ASN A 206 -9.18 0.40 23.87
C ASN A 206 -8.27 1.13 24.87
N PRO A 207 -8.77 1.55 26.05
CA PRO A 207 -7.95 2.27 27.03
C PRO A 207 -6.82 1.43 27.63
N ALA A 208 -6.81 0.11 27.43
CA ALA A 208 -5.71 -0.75 27.86
C ALA A 208 -4.49 -0.68 26.93
N VAL A 209 -4.63 -0.19 25.69
CA VAL A 209 -3.55 -0.24 24.67
C VAL A 209 -2.55 0.89 24.82
N LEU A 210 -3.02 2.13 25.02
CA LEU A 210 -2.19 3.32 25.10
C LEU A 210 -2.24 3.93 26.51
N LYS A 211 -1.10 4.48 26.95
CA LYS A 211 -1.01 5.26 28.20
C LYS A 211 -1.88 6.51 28.08
N PRO A 212 -2.78 6.81 29.04
CA PRO A 212 -3.72 7.93 28.93
C PRO A 212 -3.05 9.30 28.93
N THR A 213 -1.82 9.39 29.42
CA THR A 213 -1.01 10.63 29.47
C THR A 213 -0.04 10.77 28.30
N ALA A 214 -0.07 9.85 27.32
CA ALA A 214 0.82 9.90 26.18
C ALA A 214 0.55 11.12 25.29
N THR A 215 1.63 11.69 24.76
CA THR A 215 1.60 12.84 23.85
C THR A 215 2.35 12.52 22.57
N TRP A 216 1.98 13.20 21.50
CA TRP A 216 2.72 13.17 20.24
C TRP A 216 4.03 13.95 20.37
N ALA A 217 5.12 13.37 19.86
CA ALA A 217 6.39 14.06 19.77
C ALA A 217 6.34 15.21 18.75
N ALA A 218 7.23 16.19 18.90
CA ALA A 218 7.35 17.29 17.96
C ALA A 218 7.60 16.78 16.53
N GLY A 219 6.89 17.37 15.56
CA GLY A 219 6.98 16.99 14.16
C GLY A 219 6.28 15.67 13.81
N ALA A 220 5.58 15.01 14.75
CA ALA A 220 4.76 13.85 14.43
C ALA A 220 3.67 14.23 13.41
N SER A 221 3.54 13.41 12.36
CA SER A 221 2.52 13.59 11.35
C SER A 221 2.19 12.28 10.64
N TYR A 222 1.05 12.29 9.96
CA TYR A 222 0.68 11.24 9.03
C TYR A 222 0.28 11.84 7.69
N ILE A 223 0.36 11.02 6.65
CA ILE A 223 -0.31 11.27 5.38
C ILE A 223 -1.54 10.39 5.27
N LYS A 224 -2.59 10.95 4.69
CA LYS A 224 -3.81 10.26 4.28
C LYS A 224 -3.91 10.35 2.76
N PHE A 225 -4.31 9.27 2.10
CA PHE A 225 -4.46 9.24 0.65
C PHE A 225 -5.51 8.20 0.23
N THR A 226 -6.08 8.37 -0.96
CA THR A 226 -6.92 7.35 -1.60
C THR A 226 -6.06 6.47 -2.50
N GLU A 227 -6.37 5.18 -2.61
CA GLU A 227 -5.72 4.30 -3.58
C GLU A 227 -6.77 3.62 -4.47
N THR A 228 -6.51 3.55 -5.77
CA THR A 228 -7.37 2.91 -6.76
C THR A 228 -6.59 1.80 -7.46
N ALA A 229 -7.23 0.65 -7.70
CA ALA A 229 -6.62 -0.43 -8.47
C ALA A 229 -6.30 0.03 -9.90
N LEU A 230 -5.08 -0.24 -10.37
CA LEU A 230 -4.68 -0.09 -11.76
C LEU A 230 -4.51 -1.49 -12.37
N GLY A 231 -5.41 -1.83 -13.28
CA GLY A 231 -5.61 -3.16 -13.83
C GLY A 231 -6.40 -4.08 -12.92
N ASP A 232 -7.00 -5.11 -13.52
CA ASP A 232 -7.64 -6.20 -12.80
C ASP A 232 -6.62 -6.97 -11.95
N ARG A 233 -7.02 -7.32 -10.73
CA ARG A 233 -6.20 -8.08 -9.77
C ARG A 233 -6.91 -9.38 -9.42
N TYR A 234 -6.37 -10.50 -9.90
CA TYR A 234 -6.87 -11.84 -9.62
C TYR A 234 -6.08 -12.43 -8.45
N TYR A 235 -6.55 -12.22 -7.22
CA TYR A 235 -5.97 -12.87 -6.05
C TYR A 235 -6.19 -14.37 -6.12
N ALA A 236 -5.20 -15.14 -5.68
CA ALA A 236 -5.26 -16.58 -5.56
C ALA A 236 -5.25 -16.99 -4.08
N HIS A 237 -6.10 -17.93 -3.70
CA HIS A 237 -6.30 -18.34 -2.31
C HIS A 237 -6.30 -19.85 -2.16
N ASP A 238 -5.83 -20.30 -1.01
CA ASP A 238 -6.00 -21.69 -0.58
C ASP A 238 -7.48 -22.03 -0.42
N CYS A 239 -7.87 -23.20 -0.89
CA CYS A 239 -9.22 -23.71 -0.68
C CYS A 239 -9.33 -24.57 0.59
N ALA A 240 -8.23 -25.21 1.00
CA ALA A 240 -8.16 -26.09 2.16
C ALA A 240 -7.03 -25.67 3.11
N ALA A 241 -5.88 -26.35 3.06
CA ALA A 241 -4.75 -26.04 3.91
C ALA A 241 -4.12 -24.69 3.52
N THR A 242 -3.82 -23.86 4.52
CA THR A 242 -3.09 -22.61 4.33
C THR A 242 -1.65 -22.90 3.89
N THR A 243 -1.25 -22.29 2.78
CA THR A 243 0.11 -22.31 2.25
C THR A 243 0.66 -20.90 2.15
N THR A 244 1.98 -20.76 1.96
CA THR A 244 2.66 -19.47 1.87
C THR A 244 3.37 -19.25 0.53
N ASP A 245 3.40 -20.26 -0.34
CA ASP A 245 4.09 -20.21 -1.63
C ASP A 245 3.08 -20.21 -2.81
N ALA A 246 3.60 -20.43 -4.02
CA ALA A 246 2.77 -20.51 -5.23
C ALA A 246 1.94 -21.80 -5.32
N ASN A 247 2.24 -22.82 -4.51
CA ASN A 247 1.59 -24.13 -4.52
C ASN A 247 0.37 -24.12 -3.61
N ILE A 248 -0.64 -23.34 -3.99
CA ILE A 248 -1.87 -23.20 -3.19
C ILE A 248 -2.69 -24.49 -3.18
N SER A 249 -3.48 -24.70 -2.13
CA SER A 249 -4.38 -25.86 -2.07
C SER A 249 -5.58 -25.70 -3.02
N ALA A 250 -5.79 -26.69 -3.89
CA ALA A 250 -6.91 -26.71 -4.84
C ALA A 250 -8.25 -26.94 -4.14
N CYS A 251 -9.33 -26.40 -4.72
CA CYS A 251 -10.70 -26.72 -4.33
C CYS A 251 -11.13 -28.09 -4.85
N ALA A 252 -10.64 -28.46 -6.04
CA ALA A 252 -10.83 -29.78 -6.62
C ALA A 252 -9.59 -30.15 -7.43
N THR A 253 -9.21 -31.42 -7.37
CA THR A 253 -8.08 -31.96 -8.12
C THR A 253 -8.56 -32.76 -9.32
N ASN A 254 -7.81 -32.75 -10.43
CA ASN A 254 -8.18 -33.42 -11.68
C ASN A 254 -9.60 -33.06 -12.16
N ALA A 255 -9.93 -31.76 -12.10
CA ALA A 255 -11.26 -31.24 -12.33
C ALA A 255 -11.22 -29.95 -13.17
N THR A 256 -12.31 -29.70 -13.89
CA THR A 256 -12.57 -28.45 -14.63
C THR A 256 -13.53 -27.55 -13.86
N LEU A 257 -13.67 -26.29 -14.29
CA LEU A 257 -14.67 -25.37 -13.77
C LEU A 257 -16.08 -25.93 -13.95
N ALA A 258 -16.37 -26.62 -15.06
CA ALA A 258 -17.67 -27.22 -15.28
C ALA A 258 -17.97 -28.33 -14.27
N ASP A 259 -16.97 -29.16 -13.92
CA ASP A 259 -17.13 -30.25 -12.97
C ASP A 259 -17.52 -29.76 -11.58
N VAL A 260 -17.02 -28.58 -11.17
CA VAL A 260 -17.26 -28.04 -9.82
C VAL A 260 -18.41 -27.02 -9.75
N LEU A 261 -18.59 -26.18 -10.77
CA LEU A 261 -19.60 -25.12 -10.75
C LEU A 261 -20.96 -25.58 -11.27
N THR A 262 -21.05 -26.64 -12.06
CA THR A 262 -22.36 -27.20 -12.47
C THR A 262 -23.14 -27.77 -11.28
N PRO A 263 -22.56 -28.65 -10.42
CA PRO A 263 -23.23 -29.07 -9.19
C PRO A 263 -23.26 -27.97 -8.11
N GLY A 264 -22.37 -26.98 -8.23
CA GLY A 264 -22.24 -25.86 -7.30
C GLY A 264 -21.14 -26.09 -6.28
N ILE A 265 -20.40 -25.02 -5.97
CA ILE A 265 -19.31 -25.01 -5.00
C ILE A 265 -19.56 -23.97 -3.90
N THR A 266 -19.64 -24.43 -2.65
CA THR A 266 -19.81 -23.56 -1.48
C THR A 266 -18.47 -23.00 -1.03
N SER A 267 -18.33 -21.68 -1.03
CA SER A 267 -17.14 -21.02 -0.52
C SER A 267 -17.23 -20.88 1.01
N PRO A 268 -16.24 -21.39 1.77
CA PRO A 268 -16.26 -21.29 3.23
C PRO A 268 -16.04 -19.86 3.73
N SER A 269 -15.47 -18.98 2.89
CA SER A 269 -15.12 -17.61 3.29
C SER A 269 -16.26 -16.60 3.17
N ASP A 270 -17.32 -16.93 2.44
CA ASP A 270 -18.53 -16.08 2.31
C ASP A 270 -19.84 -16.85 2.44
N ALA A 271 -19.80 -18.17 2.65
CA ALA A 271 -20.95 -19.06 2.79
C ALA A 271 -21.92 -19.03 1.60
N VAL A 272 -21.43 -18.64 0.42
CA VAL A 272 -22.20 -18.63 -0.83
C VAL A 272 -21.89 -19.89 -1.63
N THR A 273 -22.94 -20.58 -2.09
CA THR A 273 -22.82 -21.61 -3.12
C THR A 273 -22.86 -20.95 -4.49
N TYR A 274 -21.77 -21.09 -5.23
CA TYR A 274 -21.63 -20.54 -6.57
C TYR A 274 -21.91 -21.61 -7.60
N LEU A 275 -22.78 -21.29 -8.56
CA LEU A 275 -23.13 -22.13 -9.70
C LEU A 275 -22.51 -21.55 -10.98
N MET A 276 -22.42 -22.38 -12.02
CA MET A 276 -21.90 -21.96 -13.33
C MET A 276 -22.67 -20.75 -13.89
N SER A 277 -23.98 -20.69 -13.66
CA SER A 277 -24.88 -19.60 -14.06
C SER A 277 -24.64 -18.27 -13.34
N ASP A 278 -23.97 -18.28 -12.19
CA ASP A 278 -23.82 -17.08 -11.35
C ASP A 278 -22.66 -16.18 -11.80
N GLY A 279 -22.00 -16.54 -12.90
CA GLY A 279 -20.79 -15.88 -13.37
C GLY A 279 -20.52 -16.12 -14.85
N THR A 280 -19.34 -15.69 -15.28
CA THR A 280 -18.89 -15.84 -16.67
C THR A 280 -17.48 -16.42 -16.70
N VAL A 281 -17.25 -17.39 -17.61
CA VAL A 281 -15.92 -17.94 -17.87
C VAL A 281 -15.21 -17.07 -18.90
N ARG A 282 -13.95 -16.72 -18.62
CA ARG A 282 -13.07 -15.93 -19.50
C ARG A 282 -11.67 -16.52 -19.52
N MET A 283 -10.93 -16.24 -20.59
CA MET A 283 -9.49 -16.53 -20.65
C MET A 283 -8.71 -15.32 -20.14
N ILE A 284 -7.93 -15.51 -19.08
CA ILE A 284 -7.05 -14.50 -18.49
C ILE A 284 -5.63 -15.05 -18.53
N ASP A 285 -4.74 -14.43 -19.31
CA ASP A 285 -3.34 -14.86 -19.47
C ASP A 285 -3.18 -16.37 -19.77
N GLY A 286 -4.08 -16.91 -20.61
CA GLY A 286 -4.07 -18.34 -20.97
C GLY A 286 -4.74 -19.28 -19.96
N VAL A 287 -5.31 -18.77 -18.88
CA VAL A 287 -6.01 -19.54 -17.86
C VAL A 287 -7.52 -19.30 -17.94
N LYS A 288 -8.33 -20.37 -17.87
CA LYS A 288 -9.78 -20.23 -17.74
C LYS A 288 -10.13 -19.78 -16.33
N VAL A 289 -10.82 -18.66 -16.24
CA VAL A 289 -11.28 -18.05 -14.98
C VAL A 289 -12.78 -17.85 -15.06
N TRP A 290 -13.52 -18.46 -14.15
CA TRP A 290 -14.90 -18.11 -13.88
C TRP A 290 -14.94 -16.94 -12.90
N VAL A 291 -15.73 -15.91 -13.21
CA VAL A 291 -15.89 -14.71 -12.39
C VAL A 291 -17.36 -14.54 -12.02
N ALA A 292 -17.67 -14.43 -10.73
CA ALA A 292 -19.01 -14.18 -10.26
C ALA A 292 -19.58 -12.84 -10.78
N ASN A 293 -20.85 -12.82 -11.13
CA ASN A 293 -21.57 -11.61 -11.56
C ASN A 293 -21.88 -10.70 -10.36
N ALA A 294 -22.21 -11.28 -9.21
CA ALA A 294 -22.46 -10.56 -7.97
C ALA A 294 -21.16 -10.33 -7.18
N PRO A 295 -20.99 -9.16 -6.54
CA PRO A 295 -19.87 -8.94 -5.64
C PRO A 295 -20.01 -9.84 -4.40
N ARG A 296 -18.88 -10.14 -3.78
CA ARG A 296 -18.85 -10.87 -2.50
C ARG A 296 -19.58 -10.06 -1.42
N PRO A 297 -20.33 -10.72 -0.52
CA PRO A 297 -20.97 -10.03 0.60
C PRO A 297 -19.96 -9.24 1.43
N ARG A 298 -20.32 -8.01 1.81
CA ARG A 298 -19.44 -7.14 2.62
C ARG A 298 -19.13 -7.73 4.00
N SER A 299 -20.04 -8.53 4.55
CA SER A 299 -19.80 -9.29 5.79
C SER A 299 -18.66 -10.29 5.69
N ALA A 300 -18.32 -10.74 4.47
CA ALA A 300 -17.24 -11.69 4.22
C ALA A 300 -15.91 -11.01 3.87
N THR A 301 -15.95 -9.81 3.29
CA THR A 301 -14.73 -9.07 2.93
C THR A 301 -14.28 -8.11 4.01
N LEU A 302 -15.21 -7.63 4.86
CA LEU A 302 -15.00 -6.59 5.87
C LEU A 302 -14.17 -5.42 5.32
N SER A 303 -14.48 -5.04 4.08
CA SER A 303 -13.81 -3.96 3.36
C SER A 303 -14.79 -3.27 2.42
N MET A 304 -14.55 -1.99 2.15
CA MET A 304 -15.27 -1.29 1.10
C MET A 304 -14.79 -1.65 -0.31
N THR A 305 -13.62 -2.27 -0.45
CA THR A 305 -13.14 -2.76 -1.75
C THR A 305 -14.10 -3.81 -2.27
N VAL A 306 -14.73 -3.50 -3.40
CA VAL A 306 -15.60 -4.44 -4.08
C VAL A 306 -14.75 -5.56 -4.66
N GLN A 307 -15.10 -6.79 -4.31
CA GLN A 307 -14.43 -8.00 -4.75
C GLN A 307 -15.45 -8.95 -5.36
N TYR A 308 -15.05 -9.70 -6.37
CA TYR A 308 -15.85 -10.77 -6.97
C TYR A 308 -15.19 -12.11 -6.69
N ARG A 309 -15.98 -13.15 -6.40
CA ARG A 309 -15.43 -14.51 -6.30
C ARG A 309 -14.92 -14.91 -7.67
N VAL A 310 -13.75 -15.55 -7.70
CA VAL A 310 -13.27 -16.26 -8.90
C VAL A 310 -12.95 -17.71 -8.60
N TYR A 311 -13.07 -18.55 -9.62
CA TYR A 311 -12.50 -19.89 -9.67
C TYR A 311 -11.71 -20.02 -10.98
N PHE A 312 -10.60 -20.76 -10.98
CA PHE A 312 -9.77 -20.88 -12.18
C PHE A 312 -9.14 -22.26 -12.34
N GLU A 313 -8.96 -22.69 -13.60
CA GLU A 313 -8.32 -23.95 -13.97
C GLU A 313 -6.82 -23.76 -14.15
N LEU A 314 -5.99 -24.45 -13.38
CA LEU A 314 -4.54 -24.43 -13.56
C LEU A 314 -3.97 -25.83 -13.29
N ASN A 315 -3.10 -26.32 -14.18
CA ASN A 315 -2.45 -27.63 -14.05
C ASN A 315 -3.43 -28.79 -13.74
N GLY A 316 -4.61 -28.78 -14.38
CA GLY A 316 -5.63 -29.83 -14.19
C GLY A 316 -6.45 -29.75 -12.91
N ASN A 317 -6.32 -28.68 -12.12
CA ASN A 317 -7.04 -28.48 -10.87
C ASN A 317 -7.87 -27.19 -10.92
N VAL A 318 -8.87 -27.08 -10.03
CA VAL A 318 -9.62 -25.84 -9.81
C VAL A 318 -9.22 -25.17 -8.51
N TYR A 319 -8.92 -23.89 -8.57
CA TYR A 319 -8.56 -23.05 -7.44
C TYR A 319 -9.58 -21.92 -7.24
N THR A 320 -9.51 -21.24 -6.10
CA THR A 320 -10.36 -20.08 -5.80
C THR A 320 -9.55 -18.81 -5.57
N GLY A 321 -10.23 -17.68 -5.64
CA GLY A 321 -9.63 -16.38 -5.54
C GLY A 321 -10.63 -15.26 -5.37
N ALA A 322 -10.14 -14.03 -5.48
CA ALA A 322 -10.97 -12.85 -5.59
C ALA A 322 -10.48 -11.95 -6.73
N LEU A 323 -11.40 -11.36 -7.48
CA LEU A 323 -11.12 -10.32 -8.45
C LEU A 323 -11.42 -8.95 -7.84
N VAL A 324 -10.44 -8.05 -7.87
CA VAL A 324 -10.64 -6.60 -7.78
C VAL A 324 -10.49 -6.04 -9.18
N LYS A 325 -11.53 -5.37 -9.69
CA LYS A 325 -11.53 -4.82 -11.05
C LYS A 325 -10.68 -3.56 -11.14
N ASP A 326 -10.18 -3.28 -12.32
CA ASP A 326 -9.55 -1.98 -12.64
C ASP A 326 -10.44 -0.80 -12.21
N GLY A 327 -9.83 0.28 -11.73
CA GLY A 327 -10.53 1.46 -11.26
C GLY A 327 -11.26 1.30 -9.91
N THR A 328 -11.22 0.13 -9.27
CA THR A 328 -11.88 -0.08 -7.98
C THR A 328 -11.14 0.66 -6.85
N PRO A 329 -11.84 1.49 -6.03
CA PRO A 329 -11.25 2.08 -4.83
C PRO A 329 -10.83 1.00 -3.82
N LEU A 330 -9.62 1.16 -3.29
CA LEU A 330 -9.06 0.26 -2.28
C LEU A 330 -9.31 0.84 -0.89
N GLY A 331 -10.11 0.13 -0.09
CA GLY A 331 -10.35 0.49 1.30
C GLY A 331 -9.08 0.32 2.13
N GLY A 332 -8.88 1.20 3.10
CA GLY A 332 -7.72 1.13 3.99
C GLY A 332 -8.00 0.42 5.30
N SER A 333 -9.03 0.84 6.04
CA SER A 333 -9.38 0.28 7.35
C SER A 333 -10.89 0.40 7.62
N TYR A 334 -11.32 0.04 8.81
CA TYR A 334 -12.68 0.24 9.33
C TYR A 334 -12.64 0.56 10.82
N TYR A 335 -13.74 1.12 11.34
CA TYR A 335 -13.93 1.33 12.77
C TYR A 335 -15.34 0.95 13.21
N VAL A 336 -15.51 0.71 14.50
CA VAL A 336 -16.82 0.42 15.09
C VAL A 336 -17.56 1.73 15.29
N SER A 337 -18.50 2.02 14.39
CA SER A 337 -19.31 3.25 14.40
C SER A 337 -20.68 3.05 15.07
N ASN A 338 -21.17 1.81 15.11
CA ASN A 338 -22.47 1.47 15.68
C ASN A 338 -22.41 0.14 16.44
N PRO A 339 -21.93 0.11 17.70
CA PRO A 339 -21.80 -1.13 18.46
C PRO A 339 -23.09 -1.96 18.57
N GLY A 340 -24.27 -1.32 18.50
CA GLY A 340 -25.58 -1.96 18.58
C GLY A 340 -26.09 -2.58 17.27
N GLY A 341 -25.33 -2.52 16.17
CA GLY A 341 -25.74 -3.06 14.87
C GLY A 341 -26.09 -4.55 14.90
N ALA A 342 -27.10 -4.95 14.12
CA ALA A 342 -27.58 -6.33 14.08
C ALA A 342 -26.57 -7.28 13.41
N THR A 343 -25.94 -6.84 12.32
CA THR A 343 -24.88 -7.57 11.63
C THR A 343 -23.50 -6.95 11.89
N VAL A 344 -22.43 -7.70 11.60
CA VAL A 344 -21.06 -7.14 11.66
C VAL A 344 -20.93 -5.92 10.75
N THR A 345 -21.50 -5.97 9.55
CA THR A 345 -21.45 -4.85 8.61
C THR A 345 -22.17 -3.61 9.17
N ASP A 346 -23.30 -3.78 9.86
CA ASP A 346 -24.04 -2.65 10.46
C ASP A 346 -23.28 -1.96 11.59
N ARG A 347 -22.29 -2.65 12.17
CA ARG A 347 -21.46 -2.13 13.26
C ARG A 347 -20.27 -1.31 12.77
N LEU A 348 -19.91 -1.45 11.50
CA LEU A 348 -18.65 -0.95 10.96
C LEU A 348 -18.86 0.17 9.95
N THR A 349 -18.03 1.20 10.05
CA THR A 349 -17.82 2.16 8.96
C THR A 349 -16.48 1.88 8.30
N PHE A 350 -16.49 1.69 6.99
CA PHE A 350 -15.30 1.43 6.19
C PHE A 350 -14.69 2.73 5.68
N LEU A 351 -13.36 2.83 5.75
CA LEU A 351 -12.63 4.05 5.45
C LEU A 351 -12.06 4.01 4.02
N PRO A 352 -12.32 5.05 3.19
CA PRO A 352 -11.91 5.11 1.79
C PRO A 352 -10.47 5.58 1.58
N PHE A 353 -9.70 5.68 2.65
CA PHE A 353 -8.34 6.20 2.63
C PHE A 353 -7.40 5.28 3.36
N HIS A 354 -6.12 5.41 3.04
CA HIS A 354 -4.99 4.75 3.69
C HIS A 354 -4.22 5.78 4.50
N VAL A 355 -3.47 5.30 5.49
CA VAL A 355 -2.60 6.13 6.32
C VAL A 355 -1.17 5.59 6.28
N ARG A 356 -0.20 6.51 6.19
CA ARG A 356 1.21 6.26 6.48
C ARG A 356 1.72 7.33 7.44
N MET A 357 2.66 6.99 8.30
CA MET A 357 3.20 7.91 9.30
C MET A 357 4.65 8.24 9.04
N ASN A 358 5.10 9.38 9.57
CA ASN A 358 6.51 9.63 9.72
C ASN A 358 7.08 8.92 10.97
N LYS A 359 8.41 8.95 11.12
CA LYS A 359 9.08 8.28 12.23
C LYS A 359 8.63 8.81 13.59
N ALA A 360 8.48 10.13 13.74
CA ALA A 360 8.11 10.75 15.01
C ALA A 360 6.73 10.26 15.50
N ALA A 361 5.75 10.14 14.59
CA ALA A 361 4.44 9.57 14.92
C ALA A 361 4.55 8.08 15.29
N ARG A 362 5.26 7.27 14.49
CA ARG A 362 5.48 5.85 14.82
C ARG A 362 6.12 5.65 16.19
N ASP A 363 7.18 6.40 16.48
CA ASP A 363 7.92 6.28 17.74
C ASP A 363 7.09 6.77 18.93
N SER A 364 6.26 7.80 18.73
CA SER A 364 5.31 8.24 19.75
C SER A 364 4.36 7.12 20.12
N LEU A 365 3.78 6.41 19.13
CA LEU A 365 2.90 5.25 19.39
C LEU A 365 3.64 4.14 20.14
N ALA A 366 4.86 3.80 19.71
CA ALA A 366 5.67 2.79 20.40
C ALA A 366 5.93 3.16 21.87
N ALA A 367 6.28 4.42 22.16
CA ALA A 367 6.50 4.90 23.52
C ALA A 367 5.22 4.93 24.37
N ALA A 368 4.08 5.15 23.71
CA ALA A 368 2.76 5.24 24.33
C ALA A 368 2.14 3.87 24.68
N MET A 369 2.67 2.77 24.14
CA MET A 369 2.13 1.43 24.44
C MET A 369 2.13 1.18 25.96
N ALA A 370 0.96 0.80 26.49
CA ALA A 370 0.74 0.44 27.90
C ALA A 370 0.82 -1.08 28.14
N ILE A 371 0.86 -1.85 27.06
CA ILE A 371 0.84 -3.32 27.03
C ILE A 371 2.21 -3.91 26.83
#